data_AF-A0A6C0KKV2-F1
#
_entry.id   AF-A0A6C0KKV2-F1
#
_cell.length_a   1.000
_cell.length_b   1.000
_cell.length_c   1.000
_cell.angle_alpha   90.00
_cell.angle_beta   90.00
_cell.angle_gamma   90.00
#
_symmetry.space_group_name_H-M   'P 1'
#
loop_
_entity.id
_entity.type
_entity.pdbx_description
1 polymer ?
#
loop_
_entity_poly.entity_id
_entity_poly.type
_entity_poly.pdbx_seq_one_letter_code
_entity_poly.pdbx_strand_id
1 'polypeptide(L)'
;MNIDEQKLERTLANKRRCEKCNFECIQKSEWDSHILTDAHKTADKSKKHLQYECTQCNFVTRKKTDYAKHLTTSKHLTLVNSANSIVNDDAQSTRVNKQYTCACGNIYKFNSGFCRHKKICTFTPPTQTSLDKSELYAIFQLLFTENRELHNIFISNNNTIMEQNKTIIEQHKTMVENYIILRKQNNTLMEENNSLKEQNKTLMELNNLFIEFLMYKIQQQPQQQICNNEVI
;
A
#
# COMPACT_ATOMS: atom_id res chain seq x y z
N MET A 1 38.93 18.13 -36.87
CA MET A 1 38.33 18.45 -35.55
C MET A 1 39.34 18.11 -34.48
N ASN A 2 39.60 19.06 -33.59
CA ASN A 2 40.77 19.08 -32.73
C ASN A 2 40.61 18.07 -31.58
N ILE A 3 41.67 17.29 -31.28
CA ILE A 3 41.65 16.23 -30.25
C ILE A 3 41.32 16.81 -28.85
N ASP A 4 41.59 18.10 -28.65
CA ASP A 4 41.34 18.82 -27.41
C ASP A 4 39.85 19.22 -27.22
N GLU A 5 39.09 19.42 -28.30
CA GLU A 5 37.63 19.69 -28.21
C GLU A 5 36.85 18.43 -27.81
N GLN A 6 37.22 17.27 -28.35
CA GLN A 6 36.60 15.99 -27.99
C GLN A 6 36.90 15.56 -26.54
N LYS A 7 38.06 15.98 -25.99
CA LYS A 7 38.38 15.79 -24.57
C LYS A 7 37.54 16.72 -23.69
N LEU A 8 37.32 17.97 -24.08
CA LEU A 8 36.52 18.94 -23.31
C LEU A 8 35.04 18.52 -23.21
N GLU A 9 34.44 18.04 -24.31
CA GLU A 9 33.05 17.55 -24.33
C GLU A 9 32.85 16.27 -23.49
N ARG A 10 33.78 15.31 -23.56
CA ARG A 10 33.74 14.09 -22.72
C ARG A 10 33.90 14.39 -21.22
N THR A 11 34.56 15.49 -20.89
CA THR A 11 34.80 15.93 -19.51
C THR A 11 33.55 16.61 -18.93
N LEU A 12 32.80 17.34 -19.76
CA LEU A 12 31.51 17.96 -19.39
C LEU A 12 30.38 16.92 -19.20
N ALA A 13 30.39 15.83 -19.97
CA ALA A 13 29.37 14.78 -19.88
C ALA A 13 29.45 13.91 -18.61
N ASN A 14 30.60 13.88 -17.91
CA ASN A 14 30.82 13.06 -16.71
C ASN A 14 30.67 13.82 -15.38
N LYS A 15 30.17 15.04 -15.43
CA LYS A 15 29.96 15.88 -14.26
C LYS A 15 28.80 15.34 -13.41
N ARG A 16 29.10 14.96 -12.17
CA ARG A 16 28.15 14.48 -11.16
C ARG A 16 27.78 15.65 -10.24
N ARG A 17 26.49 15.92 -10.13
CA ARG A 17 25.91 16.97 -9.27
C ARG A 17 25.14 16.32 -8.14
N CYS A 18 25.35 16.78 -6.91
CA CYS A 18 24.55 16.36 -5.78
C CYS A 18 23.18 17.02 -5.80
N GLU A 19 22.12 16.24 -5.58
CA GLU A 19 20.75 16.78 -5.50
C GLU A 19 20.46 17.44 -4.15
N LYS A 20 21.25 17.13 -3.12
CA LYS A 20 21.06 17.60 -1.74
C LYS A 20 21.94 18.80 -1.38
N CYS A 21 22.93 19.13 -2.20
CA CYS A 21 23.76 20.31 -2.02
C CYS A 21 24.37 20.76 -3.36
N ASN A 22 24.92 21.97 -3.43
CA ASN A 22 25.51 22.51 -4.65
C ASN A 22 26.90 21.94 -5.00
N PHE A 23 27.21 20.72 -4.55
CA PHE A 23 28.47 20.06 -4.86
C PHE A 23 28.43 19.44 -6.26
N GLU A 24 29.46 19.73 -7.05
CA GLU A 24 29.63 19.24 -8.41
C GLU A 24 31.07 18.76 -8.59
N CYS A 25 31.25 17.53 -9.06
CA CYS A 25 32.57 16.99 -9.36
C CYS A 25 32.55 16.19 -10.66
N ILE A 26 33.72 15.94 -11.23
CA ILE A 26 33.86 15.21 -12.51
C ILE A 26 34.42 13.79 -12.24
N GLN A 27 35.19 13.64 -11.17
CA GLN A 27 35.82 12.37 -10.81
C GLN A 27 34.90 11.51 -9.94
N LYS A 28 34.83 10.21 -10.26
CA LYS A 28 34.02 9.24 -9.52
C LYS A 28 34.53 9.02 -8.10
N SER A 29 35.84 9.02 -7.88
CA SER A 29 36.43 8.87 -6.54
C SER A 29 36.06 10.04 -5.60
N GLU A 30 36.00 11.26 -6.13
CA GLU A 30 35.56 12.46 -5.41
C GLU A 30 34.07 12.40 -5.11
N TRP A 31 33.26 11.90 -6.05
CA TRP A 31 31.83 11.66 -5.84
C TRP A 31 31.58 10.62 -4.76
N ASP A 32 32.27 9.49 -4.84
CA ASP A 32 32.14 8.38 -3.89
C ASP A 32 32.59 8.85 -2.49
N SER A 33 33.62 9.70 -2.38
CA SER A 33 34.00 10.34 -1.12
C SER A 33 32.96 11.36 -0.63
N HIS A 34 32.39 12.15 -1.54
CA HIS A 34 31.37 13.15 -1.25
C HIS A 34 30.08 12.55 -0.65
N ILE A 35 29.54 11.46 -1.24
CA ILE A 35 28.34 10.78 -0.71
C ILE A 35 28.61 10.06 0.62
N LEU A 36 29.88 9.82 0.96
CA LEU A 36 30.33 9.21 2.21
C LEU A 36 30.63 10.25 3.31
N THR A 37 30.46 11.54 3.05
CA THR A 37 30.57 12.59 4.10
C THR A 37 29.37 12.54 5.06
N ASP A 38 29.57 13.01 6.29
CA ASP A 38 28.52 13.00 7.33
C ASP A 38 27.25 13.78 6.93
N ALA A 39 27.35 14.71 5.99
CA ALA A 39 26.21 15.43 5.39
C ALA A 39 25.29 14.54 4.54
N HIS A 40 25.76 13.38 4.08
CA HIS A 40 25.02 12.44 3.24
C HIS A 40 24.94 11.01 3.79
N LYS A 41 25.74 10.67 4.82
CA LYS A 41 25.70 9.39 5.54
C LYS A 41 24.57 9.24 6.56
N THR A 42 23.79 10.27 6.87
CA THR A 42 22.71 10.14 7.85
C THR A 42 21.40 9.73 7.20
N ALA A 43 21.24 8.42 6.97
CA ALA A 43 19.95 7.80 7.16
C ALA A 43 19.58 7.95 8.65
N ASP A 44 18.60 8.82 8.88
CA ASP A 44 17.82 8.97 10.10
C ASP A 44 18.57 9.07 11.45
N LYS A 45 19.09 10.27 11.73
CA LYS A 45 18.97 10.86 13.08
C LYS A 45 18.25 12.19 12.97
N SER A 46 17.04 12.16 12.42
CA SER A 46 16.05 13.06 12.98
C SER A 46 15.90 12.62 14.44
N LYS A 47 16.29 13.46 15.41
CA LYS A 47 15.68 13.36 16.73
C LYS A 47 14.20 13.64 16.49
N LYS A 48 13.43 12.63 16.07
CA LYS A 48 12.00 12.57 16.36
C LYS A 48 11.97 12.78 17.86
N HIS A 49 11.50 13.94 18.31
CA HIS A 49 11.22 14.13 19.72
C HIS A 49 10.34 12.95 20.12
N LEU A 50 10.89 11.99 20.87
CA LEU A 50 10.07 10.94 21.47
C LEU A 50 9.09 11.68 22.37
N GLN A 51 7.86 11.81 21.87
CA GLN A 51 6.75 12.29 22.66
C GLN A 51 6.29 11.10 23.49
N TYR A 52 6.29 11.29 24.80
CA TYR A 52 5.70 10.36 25.75
C TYR A 52 4.28 10.82 25.98
N GLU A 53 3.32 10.01 25.53
CA GLU A 53 1.90 10.27 25.66
C GLU A 53 1.27 9.27 26.63
N CYS A 54 0.50 9.80 27.58
CA CYS A 54 -0.31 9.00 28.48
C CYS A 54 -1.69 8.75 27.86
N THR A 55 -2.00 7.49 27.54
CA THR A 55 -3.29 7.08 26.96
C THR A 55 -4.48 7.24 27.91
N GLN A 56 -4.25 7.44 29.21
CA GLN A 56 -5.30 7.55 30.23
C GLN A 56 -5.78 8.99 30.43
N CYS A 57 -4.93 9.99 30.14
CA CYS A 57 -5.28 11.39 30.43
C CYS A 57 -4.70 12.41 29.44
N ASN A 58 -4.34 11.95 28.23
CA ASN A 58 -3.83 12.76 27.11
C ASN A 58 -2.65 13.68 27.46
N PHE A 59 -1.88 13.32 28.49
CA PHE A 59 -0.68 14.06 28.88
C PHE A 59 0.45 13.74 27.91
N VAL A 60 1.00 14.75 27.24
CA VAL A 60 2.11 14.61 26.29
C VAL A 60 3.33 15.39 26.76
N THR A 61 4.49 14.75 26.80
CA THR A 61 5.76 15.41 27.12
C THR A 61 6.89 14.93 26.24
N ARG A 62 7.93 15.74 26.08
CA ARG A 62 9.16 15.39 25.33
C ARG A 62 10.26 14.81 26.24
N LYS A 63 10.04 14.79 27.56
CA LYS A 63 11.03 14.37 28.57
C LYS A 63 10.57 13.13 29.31
N LYS A 64 11.39 12.07 29.26
CA LYS A 64 11.12 10.80 29.96
C LYS A 64 10.96 10.97 31.46
N THR A 65 11.76 11.85 32.07
CA THR A 65 11.72 12.14 33.50
C THR A 65 10.38 12.74 33.92
N ASP A 66 9.82 13.62 33.10
CA ASP A 66 8.56 14.30 33.39
C ASP A 66 7.38 13.35 33.15
N TYR A 67 7.50 12.45 32.17
CA TYR A 67 6.54 11.37 31.97
C TYR A 67 6.52 10.40 33.16
N ALA A 68 7.69 10.00 33.66
CA ALA A 68 7.78 9.14 34.84
C ALA A 68 7.18 9.82 36.09
N LYS A 69 7.44 11.12 36.29
CA LYS A 69 6.80 11.91 37.37
C LYS A 69 5.29 12.02 37.17
N HIS A 70 4.84 12.20 35.93
CA HIS A 70 3.42 12.27 35.60
C HIS A 70 2.67 11.01 36.06
N LEU A 71 3.22 9.82 35.79
CA LEU A 71 2.63 8.53 36.19
C LEU A 71 2.47 8.37 37.71
N THR A 72 3.25 9.09 38.52
CA THR A 72 3.17 9.03 39.99
C THR A 72 2.37 10.18 40.61
N THR A 73 1.87 11.13 39.81
CA THR A 73 1.06 12.23 40.34
C THR A 73 -0.28 11.73 40.88
N SER A 74 -0.73 12.28 42.01
CA SER A 74 -2.02 11.93 42.61
C SER A 74 -3.18 12.08 41.61
N LYS A 75 -3.15 13.11 40.75
CA LYS A 75 -4.17 13.33 39.71
C LYS A 75 -4.23 12.19 38.67
N HIS A 76 -3.07 11.71 38.22
CA HIS A 76 -3.00 10.59 37.29
C HIS A 76 -3.47 9.31 38.00
N LEU A 77 -2.92 9.01 39.19
CA LEU A 77 -3.28 7.83 39.97
C LEU A 77 -4.77 7.76 40.30
N THR A 78 -5.43 8.86 40.68
CA THR A 78 -6.88 8.88 40.92
C THR A 78 -7.68 8.53 39.67
N LEU A 79 -7.22 8.95 38.49
CA LEU A 79 -7.90 8.69 37.23
C LEU A 79 -7.76 7.22 36.80
N VAL A 80 -6.55 6.64 36.91
CA VAL A 80 -6.31 5.24 36.52
C VAL A 80 -6.87 4.25 37.55
N ASN A 81 -6.79 4.58 38.85
CA ASN A 81 -7.30 3.71 39.91
C ASN A 81 -8.84 3.76 40.02
N SER A 82 -9.49 4.82 39.53
CA SER A 82 -10.96 4.84 39.42
C SER A 82 -11.49 3.84 38.40
N ALA A 83 -10.69 3.46 37.40
CA ALA A 83 -11.07 2.45 36.40
C ALA A 83 -10.91 1.00 36.90
N ASN A 84 -10.14 0.78 37.99
CA ASN A 84 -9.90 -0.54 38.58
C ASN A 84 -10.43 -0.67 40.02
N SER A 85 -11.31 0.24 40.46
CA SER A 85 -11.97 0.12 41.76
C SER A 85 -13.13 -0.90 41.67
N ILE A 86 -12.78 -2.18 41.73
CA ILE A 86 -13.63 -3.15 42.42
C ILE A 86 -13.61 -2.69 43.88
N VAL A 87 -14.59 -1.87 44.24
CA VAL A 87 -14.87 -1.50 45.63
C VAL A 87 -15.20 -2.78 46.41
N ASN A 88 -14.19 -3.33 47.08
CA ASN A 88 -14.43 -4.03 48.35
C ASN A 88 -14.62 -2.93 49.38
N ASP A 89 -15.88 -2.58 49.61
CA ASP A 89 -16.29 -1.46 50.45
C ASP A 89 -16.39 -1.93 51.92
N ASP A 90 -15.25 -2.01 52.60
CA ASP A 90 -15.17 -2.16 54.06
C ASP A 90 -14.13 -1.19 54.61
N ALA A 91 -14.42 0.12 54.55
CA ALA A 91 -14.02 1.11 55.55
C ALA A 91 -14.41 2.54 55.12
N GLN A 92 -15.60 2.95 55.54
CA GLN A 92 -15.79 4.19 56.31
C GLN A 92 -15.18 5.48 55.74
N SER A 93 -15.93 6.17 54.87
CA SER A 93 -16.27 7.61 55.00
C SER A 93 -16.74 8.20 53.66
N THR A 94 -18.05 8.37 53.48
CA THR A 94 -18.63 9.57 52.86
C THR A 94 -20.07 9.75 53.38
N ARG A 95 -20.49 10.99 53.67
CA ARG A 95 -21.90 11.31 53.95
C ARG A 95 -22.71 10.99 52.69
N VAL A 96 -23.27 9.79 52.61
CA VAL A 96 -24.18 9.44 51.52
C VAL A 96 -25.45 10.25 51.72
N ASN A 97 -25.68 11.25 50.86
CA ASN A 97 -26.98 11.91 50.73
C ASN A 97 -27.99 10.83 50.33
N LYS A 98 -28.71 10.26 51.30
CA LYS A 98 -29.63 9.14 51.09
C LYS A 98 -30.79 9.61 50.21
N GLN A 99 -30.71 9.33 48.93
CA GLN A 99 -31.78 9.59 47.97
C GLN A 99 -32.76 8.43 47.92
N TYR A 100 -34.04 8.73 47.75
CA TYR A 100 -35.14 7.77 47.74
C TYR A 100 -35.79 7.77 46.36
N THR A 101 -35.66 6.67 45.62
CA THR A 101 -36.16 6.57 44.24
C THR A 101 -37.41 5.70 44.19
N CYS A 102 -38.46 6.18 43.51
CA CYS A 102 -39.66 5.39 43.22
C CYS A 102 -39.50 4.63 41.89
N ALA A 103 -40.21 3.52 41.73
CA ALA A 103 -40.21 2.72 40.49
C ALA A 103 -40.66 3.53 39.25
N CYS A 104 -41.42 4.62 39.44
CA CYS A 104 -41.78 5.55 38.37
C CYS A 104 -40.62 6.45 37.90
N GLY A 105 -39.44 6.37 38.54
CA GLY A 105 -38.25 7.18 38.23
C GLY A 105 -38.08 8.44 39.08
N ASN A 106 -39.05 8.83 39.90
CA ASN A 106 -38.92 10.03 40.75
C ASN A 106 -37.96 9.82 41.92
N ILE A 107 -37.06 10.78 42.12
CA ILE A 107 -36.02 10.77 43.17
C ILE A 107 -36.30 11.86 44.21
N TYR A 108 -36.23 11.49 45.49
CA TYR A 108 -36.50 12.36 46.62
C TYR A 108 -35.30 12.46 47.54
N LYS A 109 -34.99 13.68 47.99
CA LYS A 109 -33.91 13.94 48.96
C LYS A 109 -34.22 13.44 50.37
N PHE A 110 -35.51 13.34 50.72
CA PHE A 110 -35.96 12.98 52.06
C PHE A 110 -37.00 11.87 52.02
N ASN A 111 -36.96 11.00 53.04
CA ASN A 111 -37.87 9.87 53.17
C ASN A 111 -39.35 10.32 53.22
N SER A 112 -39.64 11.43 53.88
CA SER A 112 -41.00 11.96 54.03
C SER A 112 -41.65 12.29 52.68
N GLY A 113 -40.90 12.94 51.77
CA GLY A 113 -41.36 13.25 50.41
C GLY A 113 -41.59 11.98 49.60
N PHE A 114 -40.68 11.02 49.70
CA PHE A 114 -40.81 9.71 49.07
C PHE A 114 -42.03 8.93 49.58
N CYS A 115 -42.27 8.89 50.90
CA CYS A 115 -43.42 8.21 51.48
C CYS A 115 -44.74 8.81 51.03
N ARG A 116 -44.83 10.15 50.92
CA ARG A 116 -46.02 10.83 50.41
C ARG A 116 -46.26 10.46 48.94
N HIS A 117 -45.21 10.53 48.13
CA HIS A 117 -45.29 10.13 46.73
C HIS A 117 -45.70 8.66 46.56
N LYS A 118 -45.09 7.75 47.31
CA LYS A 118 -45.37 6.30 47.24
C LYS A 118 -46.84 5.97 47.49
N LYS A 119 -47.55 6.75 48.32
CA LYS A 119 -48.98 6.58 48.59
C LYS A 119 -49.90 7.02 47.44
N ILE A 120 -49.44 7.92 46.58
CA ILE A 120 -50.23 8.48 45.47
C ILE A 120 -49.72 8.04 44.10
N CYS A 121 -48.58 7.36 44.04
CA CYS A 121 -47.98 6.90 42.79
C CYS A 121 -48.79 5.72 42.23
N THR A 122 -49.35 5.89 41.03
CA THR A 122 -50.12 4.88 40.31
C THR A 122 -49.27 4.07 39.31
N PHE A 123 -47.96 4.31 39.29
CA PHE A 123 -47.06 3.60 38.38
C PHE A 123 -46.97 2.12 38.76
N THR A 124 -47.51 1.26 37.91
CA THR A 124 -47.25 -0.17 37.90
C THR A 124 -46.12 -0.43 36.92
N PRO A 125 -44.94 -0.91 37.36
CA PRO A 125 -43.91 -1.32 36.42
C PRO A 125 -44.47 -2.39 35.47
N PRO A 126 -44.07 -2.39 34.19
CA PRO A 126 -44.46 -3.45 33.26
C PRO A 126 -44.07 -4.78 33.89
N THR A 127 -45.06 -5.66 34.03
CA THR A 127 -44.88 -7.01 34.54
C THR A 127 -43.79 -7.65 33.69
N GLN A 128 -42.65 -7.98 34.31
CA GLN A 128 -41.63 -8.79 33.64
C GLN A 128 -42.35 -10.08 33.23
N THR A 129 -42.57 -10.27 31.93
CA THR A 129 -43.00 -11.56 31.40
C THR A 129 -41.87 -12.52 31.76
N SER A 130 -42.08 -13.31 32.80
CA SER A 130 -41.13 -14.34 33.20
C SER A 130 -41.17 -15.42 32.12
N LEU A 131 -40.31 -15.27 31.11
CA LEU A 131 -40.04 -16.35 30.17
C LEU A 131 -39.66 -17.59 30.98
N ASP A 132 -40.33 -18.70 30.70
CA ASP A 132 -40.02 -19.94 31.39
C ASP A 132 -38.57 -20.34 31.10
N LYS A 133 -37.91 -20.94 32.08
CA LYS A 133 -36.52 -21.39 31.98
C LYS A 133 -36.32 -22.36 30.80
N SER A 134 -37.37 -23.11 30.45
CA SER A 134 -37.42 -23.98 29.26
C SER A 134 -37.33 -23.21 27.95
N GLU A 135 -38.11 -22.14 27.78
CA GLU A 135 -38.10 -21.30 26.58
C GLU A 135 -36.75 -20.56 26.43
N LEU A 136 -36.21 -20.06 27.53
CA LEU A 136 -34.90 -19.42 27.53
C LEU A 136 -33.79 -20.39 27.10
N TYR A 137 -33.85 -21.64 27.56
CA TYR A 137 -32.90 -22.68 27.14
C TYR A 137 -33.02 -23.04 25.66
N ALA A 138 -34.25 -23.13 25.13
CA ALA A 138 -34.49 -23.36 23.71
C ALA A 138 -33.92 -22.22 22.84
N ILE A 139 -34.11 -20.96 23.25
CA ILE A 139 -33.53 -19.79 22.56
C ILE A 139 -32.01 -19.84 22.59
N PHE A 140 -31.40 -20.15 23.73
CA PHE A 140 -29.94 -20.29 23.81
C PHE A 140 -29.42 -21.41 22.91
N GLN A 141 -30.06 -22.58 22.90
CA GLN A 141 -29.67 -23.67 22.00
C GLN A 141 -29.76 -23.27 20.53
N LEU A 142 -30.82 -22.58 20.12
CA LEU A 142 -30.98 -22.08 18.76
C LEU A 142 -29.84 -21.11 18.40
N LEU A 143 -29.57 -20.12 19.26
CA LEU A 143 -28.49 -19.16 19.07
C LEU A 143 -27.11 -19.83 18.98
N PHE A 144 -26.82 -20.83 19.81
CA PHE A 144 -25.55 -21.56 19.73
C PHE A 144 -25.44 -22.37 18.44
N THR A 145 -26.55 -22.95 17.99
CA THR A 145 -26.60 -23.72 16.74
C THR A 145 -26.37 -22.80 15.54
N GLU A 146 -27.11 -21.69 15.44
CA GLU A 146 -26.93 -20.70 14.37
C GLU A 146 -25.52 -20.11 14.36
N ASN A 147 -24.97 -19.75 15.53
CA ASN A 147 -23.59 -19.24 15.61
C ASN A 147 -22.57 -20.27 15.14
N ARG A 148 -22.77 -21.55 15.45
CA ARG A 148 -21.90 -22.64 14.98
C ARG A 148 -22.00 -22.82 13.47
N GLU A 149 -23.20 -22.75 12.90
CA GLU A 149 -23.41 -22.83 11.46
C GLU A 149 -22.76 -21.66 10.72
N LEU A 150 -22.95 -20.43 11.20
CA LEU A 150 -22.28 -19.24 10.66
C LEU A 150 -20.75 -19.39 10.69
N HIS A 151 -20.21 -19.90 11.79
CA HIS A 151 -18.77 -20.16 11.91
C HIS A 151 -18.28 -21.20 10.89
N ASN A 152 -19.04 -22.27 10.69
CA ASN A 152 -18.72 -23.29 9.69
C ASN A 152 -18.78 -22.75 8.26
N ILE A 153 -19.78 -21.92 7.93
CA ILE A 153 -19.89 -21.26 6.63
C ILE A 153 -18.69 -20.33 6.40
N PHE A 154 -18.27 -19.58 7.43
CA PHE A 154 -17.10 -18.71 7.34
C PHE A 154 -15.80 -19.50 7.09
N ILE A 155 -15.59 -20.61 7.80
CA ILE A 155 -14.45 -21.50 7.56
C ILE A 155 -14.49 -22.07 6.14
N SER A 156 -15.66 -22.56 5.71
CA SER A 156 -15.84 -23.09 4.35
C SER A 156 -15.50 -22.05 3.30
N ASN A 157 -16.04 -20.84 3.41
CA ASN A 157 -15.77 -19.75 2.47
C ASN A 157 -14.28 -19.40 2.43
N ASN A 158 -13.62 -19.31 3.59
CA ASN A 158 -12.19 -19.03 3.65
C ASN A 158 -11.36 -20.13 2.97
N ASN A 159 -11.72 -21.40 3.15
CA ASN A 159 -11.07 -22.50 2.46
C ASN A 159 -11.27 -22.40 0.94
N THR A 160 -12.48 -22.08 0.48
CA THR A 160 -12.76 -21.86 -0.95
C THR A 160 -11.94 -20.69 -1.52
N ILE A 161 -11.88 -19.55 -0.82
CA ILE A 161 -11.06 -18.40 -1.22
C ILE A 161 -9.58 -18.77 -1.28
N MET A 162 -9.09 -19.53 -0.30
CA MET A 162 -7.70 -19.96 -0.28
C MET A 162 -7.37 -20.85 -1.49
N GLU A 163 -8.27 -21.76 -1.86
CA GLU A 163 -8.08 -22.62 -3.03
C GLU A 163 -8.15 -21.83 -4.34
N GLN A 164 -9.10 -20.89 -4.45
CA GLN A 164 -9.16 -19.96 -5.58
C GLN A 164 -7.89 -19.09 -5.69
N ASN A 165 -7.33 -18.64 -4.58
CA ASN A 165 -6.08 -17.88 -4.59
C ASN A 165 -4.90 -18.73 -5.08
N LYS A 166 -4.83 -20.01 -4.73
CA LYS A 166 -3.80 -20.92 -5.28
C LYS A 166 -3.94 -21.07 -6.79
N THR A 167 -5.15 -21.26 -7.30
CA THR A 167 -5.37 -21.43 -8.74
C THR A 167 -5.03 -20.15 -9.52
N ILE A 168 -5.38 -18.98 -8.98
CA ILE A 168 -4.99 -17.68 -9.56
C ILE A 168 -3.48 -17.51 -9.61
N ILE A 169 -2.76 -17.88 -8.54
CA ILE A 169 -1.29 -17.81 -8.51
C ILE A 169 -0.68 -18.71 -9.59
N GLU A 170 -1.17 -19.94 -9.74
CA GLU A 170 -0.66 -20.86 -10.77
C GLU A 170 -0.97 -20.35 -12.19
N GLN A 171 -2.19 -19.86 -12.42
CA GLN A 171 -2.55 -19.23 -13.68
C GLN A 171 -1.65 -18.02 -14.01
N HIS A 172 -1.38 -17.15 -13.02
CA HIS A 172 -0.49 -16.01 -13.20
C HIS A 172 0.94 -16.46 -13.53
N LYS A 173 1.44 -17.52 -12.90
CA LYS A 173 2.76 -18.09 -13.21
C LYS A 173 2.84 -18.57 -14.67
N THR A 174 1.85 -19.33 -15.13
CA THR A 174 1.80 -19.77 -16.53
C THR A 174 1.68 -18.60 -17.52
N MET A 175 0.94 -17.55 -17.17
CA MET A 175 0.82 -16.34 -17.97
C MET A 175 2.17 -15.61 -18.09
N VAL A 176 2.93 -15.50 -17.01
CA VAL A 176 4.27 -14.90 -17.02
C VAL A 176 5.24 -15.72 -17.88
N GLU A 177 5.20 -17.04 -17.78
CA GLU A 177 6.01 -17.93 -18.62
C GLU A 177 5.68 -17.75 -20.11
N ASN A 178 4.40 -17.72 -20.46
CA ASN A 178 3.93 -17.46 -21.82
C ASN A 178 4.37 -16.08 -22.33
N TYR A 179 4.31 -15.04 -21.48
CA TYR A 179 4.78 -13.71 -21.83
C TYR A 179 6.28 -13.70 -22.15
N ILE A 180 7.10 -14.42 -21.38
CA ILE A 180 8.55 -14.53 -21.63
C ILE A 180 8.80 -15.22 -22.98
N ILE A 181 8.05 -16.29 -23.31
CA ILE A 181 8.18 -17.02 -24.57
C ILE A 181 7.80 -16.11 -25.75
N LEU A 182 6.65 -15.44 -25.68
CA LEU A 182 6.19 -14.51 -26.72
C LEU A 182 7.19 -13.37 -26.95
N ARG A 183 7.77 -12.83 -25.87
CA ARG A 183 8.79 -11.78 -25.98
C ARG A 183 10.03 -12.26 -26.72
N LYS A 184 10.49 -13.49 -26.45
CA LYS A 184 11.63 -14.09 -27.17
C LYS A 184 11.31 -14.27 -28.65
N GLN A 185 10.13 -14.78 -28.98
CA GLN A 185 9.69 -14.95 -30.37
C GLN A 185 9.63 -13.61 -31.12
N ASN A 186 9.10 -12.56 -30.49
CA ASN A 186 9.07 -11.22 -31.08
C ASN A 186 10.48 -10.68 -31.37
N ASN A 187 11.45 -10.92 -30.49
CA ASN A 187 12.84 -10.51 -30.75
C ASN A 187 13.42 -11.23 -31.96
N THR A 188 13.22 -12.55 -32.06
CA THR A 188 13.66 -13.35 -33.22
C THR A 188 13.02 -12.85 -34.52
N LEU A 189 11.71 -12.60 -34.52
CA LEU A 189 11.02 -12.03 -35.69
C LEU A 189 11.57 -10.64 -36.07
N MET A 190 12.00 -9.85 -35.10
CA MET A 190 12.61 -8.54 -35.37
C MET A 190 13.99 -8.69 -36.03
N GLU A 191 14.79 -9.64 -35.58
CA GLU A 191 16.09 -9.97 -36.19
C GLU A 191 15.93 -10.48 -37.63
N GLU A 192 14.99 -11.39 -37.87
CA GLU A 192 14.66 -11.91 -39.20
C GLU A 192 14.20 -10.79 -40.14
N ASN A 193 13.32 -9.91 -39.68
CA ASN A 193 12.85 -8.76 -40.46
C ASN A 193 13.99 -7.80 -40.83
N ASN A 194 14.94 -7.57 -39.93
CA ASN A 194 16.11 -6.74 -40.23
C ASN A 194 17.02 -7.40 -41.27
N SER A 195 17.23 -8.71 -41.18
CA SER A 195 17.98 -9.47 -42.18
C SER A 195 17.33 -9.40 -43.57
N LEU A 196 16.01 -9.61 -43.65
CA LEU A 196 15.24 -9.48 -44.89
C LEU A 196 15.31 -8.08 -45.50
N LYS A 197 15.29 -7.02 -44.67
CA LYS A 197 15.47 -5.65 -45.14
C LYS A 197 16.83 -5.45 -45.80
N GLU A 198 17.90 -5.98 -45.20
CA GLU A 198 19.24 -5.87 -45.78
C GLU A 198 19.35 -6.66 -47.08
N GLN A 199 18.79 -7.88 -47.14
CA GLN A 199 18.74 -8.67 -48.37
C GLN A 199 18.00 -7.94 -49.50
N ASN A 200 16.85 -7.31 -49.20
CA ASN A 200 16.10 -6.52 -50.18
C ASN A 200 16.88 -5.31 -50.68
N LYS A 201 17.65 -4.66 -49.81
CA LYS A 201 18.52 -3.55 -50.21
C LYS A 201 19.60 -4.02 -51.18
N THR A 202 20.28 -5.12 -50.87
CA THR A 202 21.28 -5.72 -51.78
C THR A 202 20.68 -6.13 -53.12
N LEU A 203 19.46 -6.68 -53.11
CA LEU A 203 18.73 -7.02 -54.35
C LEU A 203 18.42 -5.78 -55.20
N MET A 204 18.03 -4.66 -54.58
CA MET A 204 17.81 -3.40 -55.28
C MET A 204 19.11 -2.87 -55.91
N GLU A 205 20.23 -2.93 -55.19
CA GLU A 205 21.54 -2.53 -55.71
C GLU A 205 21.96 -3.39 -56.91
N LEU A 206 21.79 -4.72 -56.82
CA LEU A 206 22.07 -5.64 -57.92
C LEU A 206 21.18 -5.39 -59.15
N ASN A 207 19.89 -5.14 -58.94
CA ASN A 207 18.97 -4.82 -60.03
C ASN A 207 19.37 -3.52 -60.75
N ASN A 208 19.76 -2.49 -59.99
CA ASN A 208 20.23 -1.23 -60.58
C ASN A 208 21.48 -1.46 -61.44
N LEU A 209 22.47 -2.21 -60.94
CA LEU A 209 23.68 -2.55 -61.71
C LEU A 209 23.36 -3.36 -62.97
N PHE A 210 22.38 -4.27 -62.90
CA PHE A 210 21.95 -5.04 -64.07
C PHE A 210 21.28 -4.15 -65.12
N ILE A 211 20.43 -3.20 -64.70
CA ILE A 211 19.83 -2.21 -65.61
C ILE A 211 20.93 -1.38 -66.29
N GLU A 212 21.89 -0.86 -65.53
CA GLU A 212 23.03 -0.11 -66.08
C GLU A 212 23.83 -0.92 -67.10
N PHE A 213 24.10 -2.19 -66.81
CA PHE A 213 24.76 -3.10 -67.73
C PHE A 213 23.98 -3.29 -69.04
N LEU A 214 22.66 -3.49 -68.96
CA LEU A 214 21.81 -3.63 -70.13
C LEU A 214 21.78 -2.34 -70.96
N MET A 215 21.66 -1.17 -70.32
CA MET A 215 21.71 0.12 -71.00
C MET A 215 23.04 0.32 -71.74
N TYR A 216 24.16 -0.03 -71.11
CA TYR A 216 25.48 0.02 -71.74
C TYR A 216 25.56 -0.91 -72.96
N LYS A 217 25.04 -2.14 -72.87
CA LYS A 217 25.05 -3.10 -74.00
C LYS A 217 24.21 -2.63 -75.19
N ILE A 218 23.09 -1.96 -74.94
CA ILE A 218 22.24 -1.38 -76.00
C ILE A 218 22.99 -0.25 -76.74
N GLN A 219 23.71 0.61 -76.02
CA GLN A 219 24.48 1.71 -76.62
C GLN A 219 25.63 1.23 -77.53
N GLN A 220 26.16 0.03 -77.28
CA GLN A 220 27.29 -0.54 -78.03
C GLN A 220 26.87 -1.42 -79.23
N GLN A 221 25.57 -1.53 -79.55
CA GLN A 221 25.15 -2.21 -80.78
C GLN A 221 25.43 -1.31 -82.00
N PRO A 222 26.23 -1.75 -82.99
CA PRO A 222 26.39 -1.00 -84.23
C PRO A 222 25.06 -0.99 -84.99
N GLN A 223 24.72 0.16 -85.60
CA GLN A 223 23.64 0.27 -86.58
C GLN A 223 23.95 -0.65 -87.77
N GLN A 224 23.50 -1.90 -87.73
CA GLN A 224 23.54 -2.79 -88.89
C GLN A 224 22.12 -3.01 -89.43
N GLN A 225 21.96 -2.53 -90.67
CA GLN A 225 20.95 -2.87 -91.68
C GLN A 225 19.53 -2.30 -91.51
N ILE A 226 19.39 -1.04 -91.92
CA ILE A 226 18.32 -0.61 -92.83
C ILE A 226 18.97 -0.19 -94.16
N CYS A 227 19.58 -1.14 -94.86
CA CYS A 227 19.85 -1.02 -96.30
C CYS A 227 19.59 -2.39 -96.89
N ASN A 228 18.39 -2.56 -97.44
CA ASN A 228 18.11 -3.19 -98.73
C ASN A 228 16.66 -3.70 -98.73
N ASN A 229 15.76 -2.90 -99.30
CA ASN A 229 15.05 -3.27 -100.53
C ASN A 229 14.03 -2.17 -100.88
N GLU A 230 14.53 -1.10 -101.48
CA GLU A 230 13.80 -0.40 -102.53
C GLU A 230 14.72 -0.32 -103.74
N VAL A 231 14.11 -0.41 -104.93
CA VAL A 231 14.63 -0.22 -106.30
C VAL A 231 14.55 -1.49 -107.18
N ILE A 232 13.44 -1.48 -107.94
CA ILE A 232 13.14 -2.07 -109.28
C ILE A 232 12.84 -3.56 -109.35
#